data_AF-A0AAE9XIS6-F1
#
_entry.id   AF-A0AAE9XIS6-F1
#
_cell.length_a   1.000
_cell.length_b   1.000
_cell.length_c   1.000
_cell.angle_alpha   90.00
_cell.angle_beta   90.00
_cell.angle_gamma   90.00
#
_symmetry.space_group_name_H-M   'P 1'
#
loop_
_entity.id
_entity.type
_entity.pdbx_description
1 polymer ?
#
loop_
_entity_poly.entity_id
_entity_poly.type
_entity_poly.pdbx_seq_one_letter_code
_entity_poly.pdbx_strand_id
1 'polypeptide(L)'
;MIRTSVEIEAISKELYFREGGVKKGDGSDLYIDTDCLGLLESRWLLSEKIVAVSNPALYLTKEENLMLKPLYKADKRGSSSSDWKKAYQAVKHDRSNSLKKGNLKNFIRALSALFLLNIYYKDTKIFLESNIDSFDSGLGSQVFSVLVHRFSSVDSSGIWRKEDSYDNSVYLVKATDQTGDKLVKGLKAINDDYWNRALKQVKNELSSNITSNLQSEEQIRLRLQEAYNEAKKSPNHELYAKHAEIAKLLQYEAVLNKQQY
;
A
#
# COMPACT_ATOMS: atom_id res chain seq x y z
N MET A 1 26.64 9.66 -7.72
CA MET A 1 25.51 10.43 -8.30
C MET A 1 25.34 10.18 -9.79
N ILE A 2 26.30 10.55 -10.67
CA ILE A 2 26.15 10.35 -12.13
C ILE A 2 25.80 8.90 -12.49
N ARG A 3 26.59 7.93 -12.01
CA ARG A 3 26.32 6.50 -12.28
C ARG A 3 24.93 6.09 -11.80
N THR A 4 24.58 6.42 -10.55
CA THR A 4 23.25 6.17 -9.98
C THR A 4 22.12 6.71 -10.86
N SER A 5 22.25 7.95 -11.35
CA SER A 5 21.24 8.56 -12.21
C SER A 5 21.13 7.87 -13.57
N VAL A 6 22.24 7.40 -14.14
CA VAL A 6 22.22 6.60 -15.38
C VAL A 6 21.50 5.27 -15.18
N GLU A 7 21.71 4.59 -14.04
CA GLU A 7 20.98 3.35 -13.72
C GLU A 7 19.48 3.62 -13.53
N ILE A 8 19.11 4.75 -12.91
CA ILE A 8 17.70 5.17 -12.81
C ILE A 8 17.09 5.35 -14.21
N GLU A 9 17.80 6.01 -15.13
CA GLU A 9 17.32 6.17 -16.51
C GLU A 9 17.12 4.81 -17.19
N ALA A 10 18.08 3.90 -17.05
CA ALA A 10 18.02 2.57 -17.66
C ALA A 10 16.85 1.74 -17.13
N ILE A 11 16.74 1.58 -15.81
CA ILE A 11 15.69 0.77 -15.18
C ILE A 11 14.30 1.40 -15.40
N SER A 12 14.20 2.73 -15.45
CA SER A 12 12.91 3.39 -15.74
C SER A 12 12.42 3.09 -17.16
N LYS A 13 13.32 2.99 -18.15
CA LYS A 13 12.95 2.59 -19.52
C LYS A 13 12.50 1.13 -19.56
N GLU A 14 13.21 0.25 -18.88
CA GLU A 14 12.86 -1.17 -18.85
C GLU A 14 11.49 -1.39 -18.20
N LEU A 15 11.27 -0.74 -17.05
CA LEU A 15 9.97 -0.71 -16.38
C LEU A 15 8.89 -0.10 -17.25
N TYR A 16 9.17 1.00 -17.96
CA TYR A 16 8.22 1.63 -18.88
C TYR A 16 7.69 0.62 -19.91
N PHE A 17 8.58 -0.10 -20.60
CA PHE A 17 8.16 -1.11 -21.58
C PHE A 17 7.45 -2.29 -20.94
N ARG A 18 7.92 -2.76 -19.78
CA ARG A 18 7.25 -3.83 -19.02
C ARG A 18 5.81 -3.47 -18.67
N GLU A 19 5.57 -2.21 -18.33
CA GLU A 19 4.25 -1.69 -17.98
C GLU A 19 3.42 -1.23 -19.20
N GLY A 20 3.77 -1.67 -20.41
CA GLY A 20 2.98 -1.41 -21.62
C GLY A 20 3.25 -0.05 -22.27
N GLY A 21 4.33 0.62 -21.89
CA GLY A 21 4.87 1.75 -22.63
C GLY A 21 5.24 1.36 -24.06
N VAL A 22 4.98 2.23 -25.02
CA VAL A 22 5.22 1.96 -26.44
C VAL A 22 6.40 2.77 -26.93
N LYS A 23 7.22 2.17 -27.81
CA LYS A 23 8.23 2.94 -28.52
C LYS A 23 7.50 3.93 -29.42
N LYS A 24 7.76 5.22 -29.23
CA LYS A 24 7.27 6.24 -30.15
C LYS A 24 7.92 6.01 -31.52
N GLY A 25 7.24 6.39 -32.61
CA GLY A 25 7.67 6.10 -33.99
C GLY A 25 9.10 6.56 -34.30
N ASP A 26 9.67 6.05 -35.39
CA ASP A 26 11.07 6.33 -35.75
C ASP A 26 11.36 7.84 -35.80
N GLY A 27 12.39 8.26 -35.06
CA GLY A 27 12.82 9.65 -34.94
C GLY A 27 12.25 10.44 -33.75
N SER A 28 11.40 9.84 -32.92
CA SER A 28 10.87 10.50 -31.72
C SER A 28 11.61 10.11 -30.43
N ASP A 29 11.96 11.12 -29.64
CA ASP A 29 12.67 10.93 -28.37
C ASP A 29 11.76 10.34 -27.29
N LEU A 30 12.26 9.31 -26.60
CA LEU A 30 11.67 8.77 -25.38
C LEU A 30 12.24 9.52 -24.17
N TYR A 31 11.39 10.32 -23.52
CA TYR A 31 11.76 11.14 -22.38
C TYR A 31 11.61 10.37 -21.07
N ILE A 32 12.70 10.27 -20.30
CA ILE A 32 12.71 9.55 -19.02
C ILE A 32 11.73 10.14 -18.02
N ASP A 33 11.58 11.47 -17.99
CA ASP A 33 10.64 12.16 -17.10
C ASP A 33 9.21 11.87 -17.50
N THR A 34 8.80 12.42 -18.65
CA THR A 34 7.39 12.58 -18.94
C THR A 34 6.79 11.32 -19.53
N ASP A 35 7.60 10.51 -20.22
CA ASP A 35 7.13 9.25 -20.80
C ASP A 35 7.35 8.11 -19.82
N CYS A 36 8.60 7.84 -19.44
CA CYS A 36 8.91 6.68 -18.59
C CYS A 36 8.35 6.86 -17.17
N LEU A 37 8.90 7.82 -16.42
CA LEU A 37 8.48 8.06 -15.04
C LEU A 37 7.04 8.57 -14.95
N GLY A 38 6.53 9.27 -15.98
CA GLY A 38 5.12 9.65 -16.07
C GLY A 38 4.17 8.45 -16.09
N LEU A 39 4.47 7.41 -16.89
CA LEU A 39 3.68 6.17 -16.88
C LEU A 39 3.77 5.47 -15.53
N LEU A 40 4.98 5.30 -15.00
CA LEU A 40 5.18 4.58 -13.73
C LEU A 40 4.53 5.31 -12.54
N GLU A 41 4.60 6.64 -12.53
CA GLU A 41 3.89 7.49 -11.57
C GLU A 41 2.38 7.25 -11.63
N SER A 42 1.79 7.28 -12.83
CA SER A 42 0.35 7.07 -13.00
C SER A 42 -0.13 5.69 -12.53
N ARG A 43 0.74 4.67 -12.57
CA ARG A 43 0.41 3.30 -12.17
C ARG A 43 0.61 3.05 -10.68
N TRP A 44 1.69 3.58 -10.11
CA TRP A 44 2.14 3.16 -8.79
C TRP A 44 2.18 4.28 -7.77
N LEU A 45 1.86 5.51 -8.17
CA LEU A 45 1.90 6.70 -7.32
C LEU A 45 3.27 6.81 -6.62
N LEU A 46 4.35 6.80 -7.42
CA LEU A 46 5.74 6.72 -6.96
C LEU A 46 6.17 7.97 -6.19
N SER A 47 5.56 9.12 -6.45
CA SER A 47 5.86 10.39 -5.76
C SER A 47 5.52 10.34 -4.28
N GLU A 48 4.56 9.50 -3.89
CA GLU A 48 4.11 9.37 -2.51
C GLU A 48 4.90 8.32 -1.72
N LYS A 49 5.53 7.36 -2.41
CA LYS A 49 6.26 6.27 -1.76
C LYS A 49 7.41 6.78 -0.90
N ILE A 50 7.50 6.27 0.32
CA ILE A 50 8.53 6.65 1.29
C ILE A 50 9.59 5.56 1.43
N VAL A 51 10.85 5.98 1.39
CA VAL A 51 12.03 5.20 1.73
C VAL A 51 12.70 5.85 2.93
N ALA A 52 12.83 5.12 4.03
CA ALA A 52 13.49 5.57 5.23
C ALA A 52 15.01 5.29 5.16
N VAL A 53 15.83 6.21 5.68
CA VAL A 53 17.24 5.97 5.97
C VAL A 53 17.32 5.30 7.34
N SER A 54 17.55 3.99 7.35
CA SER A 54 17.43 3.15 8.54
C SER A 54 18.76 2.80 9.21
N ASN A 55 19.90 3.11 8.57
CA ASN A 55 21.21 2.80 9.16
C ASN A 55 21.57 3.78 10.29
N PRO A 56 21.77 3.31 11.54
CA PRO A 56 22.13 4.18 12.66
C PRO A 56 23.51 4.83 12.52
N ALA A 57 24.40 4.31 11.68
CA ALA A 57 25.69 4.93 11.39
C ALA A 57 25.58 6.20 10.54
N LEU A 58 24.44 6.43 9.88
CA LEU A 58 24.16 7.67 9.15
C LEU A 58 23.46 8.68 10.06
N TYR A 59 24.25 9.57 10.66
CA TYR A 59 23.72 10.62 11.54
C TYR A 59 23.03 11.73 10.75
N LEU A 60 21.71 11.62 10.59
CA LEU A 60 20.84 12.62 9.95
C LEU A 60 19.84 13.15 10.97
N THR A 61 19.77 14.48 11.14
CA THR A 61 18.93 15.11 12.17
C THR A 61 17.63 15.69 11.66
N LYS A 62 17.53 15.93 10.34
CA LYS A 62 16.32 16.50 9.72
C LYS A 62 15.43 15.37 9.20
N GLU A 63 14.16 15.41 9.58
CA GLU A 63 13.14 14.43 9.16
C GLU A 63 13.08 14.26 7.64
N GLU A 64 13.16 15.35 6.88
CA GLU A 64 13.20 15.33 5.41
C GLU A 64 14.35 14.51 4.81
N ASN A 65 15.39 14.21 5.58
CA ASN A 65 16.53 13.38 5.18
C ASN A 65 16.48 11.97 5.79
N LEU A 66 15.58 11.73 6.75
CA LEU A 66 15.29 10.41 7.30
C LEU A 66 14.18 9.72 6.50
N MET A 67 13.11 10.44 6.16
CA MET A 67 11.95 9.93 5.42
C MET A 67 11.95 10.55 4.02
N LEU A 68 12.45 9.80 3.04
CA LEU A 68 12.64 10.28 1.68
C LEU A 68 11.42 9.94 0.83
N LYS A 69 10.89 10.91 0.09
CA LYS A 69 10.05 10.67 -1.11
C LYS A 69 10.94 10.76 -2.35
N PRO A 70 11.62 9.66 -2.74
CA PRO A 70 12.76 9.74 -3.66
C PRO A 70 12.35 10.08 -5.10
N LEU A 71 11.12 9.75 -5.49
CA LEU A 71 10.58 10.02 -6.81
C LEU A 71 9.59 11.20 -6.84
N TYR A 72 9.50 11.98 -5.76
CA TYR A 72 8.68 13.20 -5.73
C TYR A 72 9.05 14.13 -6.88
N LYS A 73 8.09 14.39 -7.78
CA LYS A 73 8.24 15.19 -9.01
C LYS A 73 9.29 14.67 -9.99
N ALA A 74 9.63 13.37 -9.97
CA ALA A 74 10.62 12.81 -10.89
C ALA A 74 10.10 12.72 -12.34
N ASP A 75 8.77 12.63 -12.50
CA ASP A 75 8.01 12.70 -13.74
C ASP A 75 7.94 14.12 -14.36
N LYS A 76 8.32 15.15 -13.60
CA LYS A 76 8.34 16.55 -14.06
C LYS A 76 9.68 16.93 -14.70
N ARG A 77 9.65 17.92 -15.59
CA ARG A 77 10.82 18.49 -16.28
C ARG A 77 11.32 19.77 -15.61
N GLY A 78 12.57 20.13 -15.90
CA GLY A 78 13.13 21.44 -15.60
C GLY A 78 13.18 21.77 -14.10
N SER A 79 12.86 23.03 -13.77
CA SER A 79 12.89 23.54 -12.39
C SER A 79 11.88 22.88 -11.46
N SER A 80 10.81 22.30 -12.01
CA SER A 80 9.79 21.55 -11.27
C SER A 80 10.18 20.10 -10.98
N SER A 81 11.30 19.60 -11.52
CA SER A 81 11.77 18.22 -11.32
C SER A 81 12.26 17.96 -9.89
N SER A 82 12.37 16.68 -9.53
CA SER A 82 13.03 16.21 -8.29
C SER A 82 14.44 16.79 -8.10
N ASP A 83 14.83 17.02 -6.85
CA ASP A 83 16.09 17.69 -6.51
C ASP A 83 17.34 16.96 -7.01
N TRP A 84 17.37 15.64 -6.84
CA TRP A 84 18.50 14.83 -7.28
C TRP A 84 18.65 14.86 -8.81
N LYS A 85 17.54 14.94 -9.55
CA LYS A 85 17.55 15.00 -11.01
C LYS A 85 17.99 16.37 -11.51
N LYS A 86 17.53 17.46 -10.90
CA LYS A 86 18.03 18.82 -11.16
C LYS A 86 19.53 18.91 -10.92
N ALA A 87 20.01 18.29 -9.84
CA ALA A 87 21.43 18.24 -9.51
C ALA A 87 22.22 17.43 -10.55
N TYR A 88 21.73 16.25 -10.91
CA TYR A 88 22.34 15.40 -11.95
C TYR A 88 22.44 16.13 -13.30
N GLN A 89 21.36 16.74 -13.79
CA GLN A 89 21.37 17.47 -15.06
C GLN A 89 22.36 18.64 -15.03
N ALA A 90 22.40 19.40 -13.92
CA ALA A 90 23.35 20.50 -13.77
C ALA A 90 24.81 20.01 -13.79
N VAL A 91 25.13 18.92 -13.09
CA VAL A 91 26.48 18.34 -13.07
C VAL A 91 26.84 17.72 -14.42
N LYS A 92 25.89 17.13 -15.13
CA LYS A 92 26.08 16.53 -16.46
C LYS A 92 26.43 17.57 -17.52
N HIS A 93 25.77 18.73 -17.51
CA HIS A 93 25.96 19.77 -18.52
C HIS A 93 27.05 20.80 -18.18
N ASP A 94 27.27 21.09 -16.89
CA ASP A 94 28.29 22.04 -16.43
C ASP A 94 28.92 21.57 -15.12
N ARG A 95 29.79 20.57 -15.24
CA ARG A 95 30.43 19.92 -14.08
C ARG A 95 31.25 20.92 -13.25
N SER A 96 32.02 21.79 -13.90
CA SER A 96 32.90 22.77 -13.26
C SER A 96 32.14 23.69 -12.30
N ASN A 97 31.02 24.27 -12.74
CA ASN A 97 30.28 25.23 -11.92
C ASN A 97 29.22 24.57 -11.03
N SER A 98 28.83 23.33 -11.34
CA SER A 98 27.75 22.62 -10.65
C SER A 98 28.21 21.54 -9.67
N LEU A 99 29.51 21.32 -9.47
CA LEU A 99 30.03 20.27 -8.58
C LEU A 99 29.40 20.32 -7.17
N LYS A 100 29.14 21.52 -6.63
CA LYS A 100 28.46 21.72 -5.33
C LYS A 100 27.05 21.12 -5.24
N LYS A 101 26.37 20.95 -6.38
CA LYS A 101 25.07 20.27 -6.46
C LYS A 101 25.23 18.76 -6.35
N GLY A 102 26.41 18.22 -6.65
CA GLY A 102 26.83 16.84 -6.47
C GLY A 102 27.03 16.40 -5.02
N ASN A 103 26.25 16.95 -4.07
CA ASN A 103 26.43 16.73 -2.64
C ASN A 103 25.75 15.45 -2.12
N LEU A 104 26.02 15.12 -0.85
CA LEU A 104 25.52 13.92 -0.17
C LEU A 104 23.98 13.85 -0.13
N LYS A 105 23.29 14.97 0.11
CA LYS A 105 21.81 15.03 0.14
C LYS A 105 21.22 14.57 -1.19
N ASN A 106 21.71 15.12 -2.30
CA ASN A 106 21.24 14.74 -3.63
C ASN A 106 21.67 13.32 -4.01
N PHE A 107 22.83 12.86 -3.52
CA PHE A 107 23.30 11.50 -3.77
C PHE A 107 22.43 10.46 -3.06
N ILE A 108 22.15 10.63 -1.76
CA ILE A 108 21.29 9.72 -0.99
C ILE A 108 19.89 9.66 -1.60
N ARG A 109 19.33 10.80 -2.04
CA ARG A 109 18.02 10.85 -2.71
C ARG A 109 18.01 10.13 -4.06
N ALA A 110 19.06 10.25 -4.86
CA ALA A 110 19.19 9.46 -6.09
C ALA A 110 19.32 7.97 -5.77
N LEU A 111 20.11 7.61 -4.75
CA LEU A 111 20.33 6.22 -4.38
C LEU A 111 19.05 5.55 -3.86
N SER A 112 18.26 6.26 -3.05
CA SER A 112 16.95 5.75 -2.60
C SER A 112 15.93 5.67 -3.75
N ALA A 113 16.00 6.54 -4.76
CA ALA A 113 15.19 6.42 -5.98
C ALA A 113 15.55 5.15 -6.77
N LEU A 114 16.85 4.87 -6.93
CA LEU A 114 17.31 3.63 -7.57
C LEU A 114 16.92 2.39 -6.75
N PHE A 115 17.04 2.44 -5.43
CA PHE A 115 16.60 1.37 -4.53
C PHE A 115 15.09 1.09 -4.72
N LEU A 116 14.27 2.14 -4.70
CA LEU A 116 12.83 2.01 -4.92
C LEU A 116 12.51 1.39 -6.29
N LEU A 117 13.13 1.88 -7.36
CA LEU A 117 12.88 1.33 -8.71
C LEU A 117 13.34 -0.12 -8.85
N ASN A 118 14.46 -0.51 -8.20
CA ASN A 118 14.90 -1.91 -8.18
C ASN A 118 13.89 -2.84 -7.50
N ILE A 119 13.23 -2.36 -6.45
CA ILE A 119 12.15 -3.11 -5.78
C ILE A 119 11.00 -3.37 -6.76
N TYR A 120 10.54 -2.33 -7.47
CA TYR A 120 9.48 -2.47 -8.49
C TYR A 120 9.92 -3.29 -9.69
N TYR A 121 11.21 -3.24 -10.04
CA TYR A 121 11.78 -4.06 -11.09
C TYR A 121 11.77 -5.55 -10.72
N LYS A 122 12.19 -5.89 -9.49
CA LYS A 122 12.22 -7.27 -9.01
C LYS A 122 10.82 -7.88 -8.81
N ASP A 123 9.82 -7.04 -8.51
CA ASP A 123 8.40 -7.42 -8.40
C ASP A 123 8.16 -8.70 -7.58
N THR A 124 8.87 -8.82 -6.46
CA THR A 124 8.89 -10.06 -5.68
C THR A 124 7.72 -10.10 -4.70
N LYS A 125 6.99 -11.21 -4.73
CA LYS A 125 6.02 -11.60 -3.71
C LYS A 125 6.72 -12.41 -2.62
N ILE A 126 6.48 -12.07 -1.35
CA ILE A 126 7.13 -12.72 -0.20
C ILE A 126 6.05 -13.37 0.66
N PHE A 127 6.16 -14.69 0.88
CA PHE A 127 5.27 -15.43 1.78
C PHE A 127 5.75 -15.29 3.22
N LEU A 128 4.83 -14.98 4.14
CA LEU A 128 5.12 -14.68 5.56
C LEU A 128 4.50 -15.69 6.52
N GLU A 129 3.89 -16.76 5.98
CA GLU A 129 3.19 -17.77 6.78
C GLU A 129 2.20 -17.11 7.76
N SER A 130 2.20 -17.50 9.03
CA SER A 130 1.29 -16.95 10.05
C SER A 130 1.82 -15.70 10.75
N ASN A 131 2.99 -15.17 10.38
CA ASN A 131 3.62 -14.05 11.06
C ASN A 131 3.65 -12.78 10.20
N ILE A 132 2.65 -11.93 10.39
CA ILE A 132 2.51 -10.65 9.68
C ILE A 132 3.69 -9.68 9.90
N ASP A 133 4.45 -9.85 10.99
CA ASP A 133 5.56 -8.98 11.37
C ASP A 133 6.92 -9.47 10.87
N SER A 134 6.98 -10.66 10.26
CA SER A 134 8.22 -11.26 9.78
C SER A 134 8.82 -10.62 8.52
N PHE A 135 8.12 -9.67 7.90
CA PHE A 135 8.59 -9.02 6.68
C PHE A 135 9.80 -8.10 6.94
N ASP A 136 10.92 -8.42 6.31
CA ASP A 136 12.11 -7.55 6.28
C ASP A 136 11.87 -6.32 5.40
N SER A 137 11.54 -5.18 6.03
CA SER A 137 11.36 -3.90 5.33
C SER A 137 12.65 -3.30 4.78
N GLY A 138 13.82 -3.79 5.19
CA GLY A 138 15.11 -3.45 4.59
C GLY A 138 15.32 -4.14 3.24
N LEU A 139 14.66 -5.28 3.00
CA LEU A 139 14.83 -6.10 1.79
C LEU A 139 16.32 -6.43 1.55
N GLY A 140 17.05 -6.72 2.62
CA GLY A 140 18.50 -6.92 2.61
C GLY A 140 19.37 -5.65 2.50
N SER A 141 18.78 -4.46 2.36
CA SER A 141 19.51 -3.19 2.41
C SER A 141 19.90 -2.86 3.84
N GLN A 142 21.17 -2.50 4.04
CA GLN A 142 21.67 -2.00 5.31
C GLN A 142 21.51 -0.48 5.45
N VAL A 143 21.07 0.22 4.40
CA VAL A 143 20.99 1.69 4.36
C VAL A 143 19.55 2.19 4.42
N PHE A 144 18.66 1.47 3.73
CA PHE A 144 17.30 1.89 3.50
C PHE A 144 16.31 0.85 3.98
N SER A 145 15.15 1.31 4.43
CA SER A 145 13.96 0.48 4.58
C SER A 145 12.78 1.14 3.89
N VAL A 146 11.76 0.35 3.55
CA VAL A 146 10.52 0.85 2.97
C VAL A 146 9.40 0.88 3.99
N LEU A 147 8.43 1.78 3.77
CA LEU A 147 7.17 1.69 4.50
C LEU A 147 6.33 0.51 4.00
N VAL A 148 5.64 -0.12 4.95
CA VAL A 148 4.83 -1.32 4.73
C VAL A 148 3.46 -1.06 5.32
N HIS A 149 2.43 -1.14 4.48
CA HIS A 149 1.06 -1.07 4.92
C HIS A 149 0.60 -2.48 5.29
N ARG A 150 0.18 -2.68 6.54
CA ARG A 150 -0.31 -3.97 7.01
C ARG A 150 -1.82 -3.87 7.12
N PHE A 151 -2.52 -4.67 6.33
CA PHE A 151 -3.97 -4.69 6.47
C PHE A 151 -4.35 -5.34 7.79
N SER A 152 -4.99 -4.55 8.65
CA SER A 152 -5.47 -4.97 9.95
C SER A 152 -6.66 -5.93 9.85
N SER A 153 -7.49 -5.77 8.81
CA SER A 153 -8.66 -6.61 8.57
C SER A 153 -9.16 -6.49 7.13
N VAL A 154 -9.88 -7.53 6.69
CA VAL A 154 -10.79 -7.47 5.54
C VAL A 154 -12.21 -7.43 6.09
N ASP A 155 -13.10 -6.66 5.48
CA ASP A 155 -14.51 -6.73 5.88
C ASP A 155 -15.23 -7.93 5.23
N SER A 156 -16.48 -8.18 5.65
CA SER A 156 -17.29 -9.30 5.13
C SER A 156 -17.63 -9.18 3.64
N SER A 157 -17.37 -8.02 3.01
CA SER A 157 -17.51 -7.83 1.58
C SER A 157 -16.24 -8.16 0.79
N GLY A 158 -15.14 -8.47 1.48
CA GLY A 158 -13.85 -8.76 0.86
C GLY A 158 -13.07 -7.51 0.46
N ILE A 159 -13.49 -6.33 0.91
CA ILE A 159 -12.83 -5.07 0.56
C ILE A 159 -11.75 -4.75 1.60
N TRP A 160 -10.53 -4.56 1.10
CA TRP A 160 -9.41 -4.04 1.88
C TRP A 160 -9.51 -2.51 1.92
N ARG A 161 -9.58 -1.93 3.12
CA ARG A 161 -9.70 -0.48 3.26
C ARG A 161 -8.33 0.18 3.18
N LYS A 162 -8.18 1.18 2.31
CA LYS A 162 -7.02 2.07 2.34
C LYS A 162 -7.06 2.86 3.64
N GLU A 163 -6.02 2.71 4.44
CA GLU A 163 -5.75 3.60 5.58
C GLU A 163 -4.69 4.63 5.16
N ASP A 164 -4.47 5.65 6.00
CA ASP A 164 -3.60 6.81 5.71
C ASP A 164 -2.16 6.45 5.28
N SER A 165 -1.67 5.25 5.65
CA SER A 165 -0.32 4.78 5.30
C SER A 165 -0.23 4.09 3.93
N TYR A 166 -1.35 3.82 3.26
CA TYR A 166 -1.39 3.04 2.02
C TYR A 166 -0.53 3.67 0.92
N ASP A 167 -0.79 4.93 0.57
CA ASP A 167 -0.11 5.60 -0.55
C ASP A 167 1.39 5.76 -0.33
N ASN A 168 1.80 5.94 0.92
CA ASN A 168 3.20 6.11 1.29
C ASN A 168 3.98 4.79 1.35
N SER A 169 3.29 3.64 1.36
CA SER A 169 3.90 2.32 1.53
C SER A 169 4.30 1.68 0.20
N VAL A 170 5.45 0.99 0.20
CA VAL A 170 5.98 0.28 -0.98
C VAL A 170 5.47 -1.15 -1.05
N TYR A 171 5.27 -1.78 0.10
CA TYR A 171 4.68 -3.11 0.22
C TYR A 171 3.37 -3.06 0.98
N LEU A 172 2.50 -3.99 0.64
CA LEU A 172 1.29 -4.31 1.38
C LEU A 172 1.44 -5.70 1.96
N VAL A 173 1.15 -5.87 3.24
CA VAL A 173 1.01 -7.19 3.85
C VAL A 173 -0.47 -7.51 3.99
N LYS A 174 -0.89 -8.58 3.31
CA LYS A 174 -2.28 -9.05 3.29
C LYS A 174 -2.33 -10.55 3.53
N ALA A 175 -3.52 -11.07 3.81
CA ALA A 175 -3.74 -12.51 3.75
C ALA A 175 -3.50 -13.02 2.32
N THR A 176 -2.98 -14.24 2.17
CA THR A 176 -2.88 -14.89 0.86
C THR A 176 -4.26 -15.03 0.23
N ASP A 177 -4.35 -15.13 -1.09
CA ASP A 177 -5.64 -15.27 -1.77
C ASP A 177 -6.41 -16.51 -1.26
N GLN A 178 -5.70 -17.62 -1.00
CA GLN A 178 -6.30 -18.86 -0.49
C GLN A 178 -6.89 -18.72 0.91
N THR A 179 -6.17 -18.10 1.84
CA THR A 179 -6.64 -17.94 3.23
C THR A 179 -7.54 -16.72 3.39
N GLY A 180 -7.37 -15.71 2.54
CA GLY A 180 -8.23 -14.53 2.44
C GLY A 180 -9.65 -14.90 2.00
N ASP A 181 -9.82 -15.76 1.00
CA ASP A 181 -11.15 -16.22 0.60
C ASP A 181 -11.86 -16.99 1.72
N LYS A 182 -11.12 -17.80 2.48
CA LYS A 182 -11.66 -18.52 3.66
C LYS A 182 -12.06 -17.53 4.75
N LEU A 183 -11.24 -16.50 4.99
CA LEU A 183 -11.54 -15.42 5.93
C LEU A 183 -12.84 -14.71 5.55
N VAL A 184 -12.98 -14.27 4.30
CA VAL A 184 -14.18 -13.57 3.82
C VAL A 184 -15.43 -14.44 3.97
N LYS A 185 -15.35 -15.73 3.58
CA LYS A 185 -16.46 -16.69 3.75
C LYS A 185 -16.84 -16.87 5.22
N GLY A 186 -15.85 -17.01 6.09
CA GLY A 186 -16.06 -17.15 7.53
C GLY A 186 -16.70 -15.90 8.15
N LEU A 187 -16.18 -14.72 7.83
CA LEU A 187 -16.73 -13.43 8.27
C LEU A 187 -18.16 -13.22 7.77
N LYS A 188 -18.47 -13.65 6.54
CA LYS A 188 -19.84 -13.61 6.00
C LYS A 188 -20.78 -14.53 6.79
N ALA A 189 -20.37 -15.77 7.07
CA ALA A 189 -21.18 -16.70 7.87
C ALA A 189 -21.45 -16.18 9.29
N ILE A 190 -20.46 -15.56 9.91
CA ILE A 190 -20.60 -14.88 11.21
C ILE A 190 -21.59 -13.72 11.12
N ASN A 191 -21.47 -12.89 10.08
CA ASN A 191 -22.36 -11.75 9.84
C ASN A 191 -23.82 -12.20 9.62
N ASP A 192 -24.02 -13.27 8.85
CA ASP A 192 -25.34 -13.85 8.61
C ASP A 192 -25.95 -14.40 9.92
N ASP A 193 -25.14 -14.99 10.80
CA ASP A 193 -25.60 -15.43 12.12
C ASP A 193 -26.05 -14.27 13.03
N TYR A 194 -25.35 -13.12 13.01
CA TYR A 194 -25.82 -11.91 13.70
C TYR A 194 -27.18 -11.45 13.18
N TRP A 195 -27.38 -11.41 11.86
CA TRP A 195 -28.67 -11.05 11.27
C TRP A 195 -29.76 -12.06 11.61
N ASN A 196 -29.47 -13.36 11.58
CA ASN A 196 -30.44 -14.40 11.94
C ASN A 196 -30.92 -14.28 13.39
N ARG A 197 -30.01 -13.92 14.31
CA ARG A 197 -30.36 -13.67 15.72
C ARG A 197 -31.20 -12.41 15.88
N ALA A 198 -30.82 -11.33 15.22
CA ALA A 198 -31.60 -10.09 15.21
C ALA A 198 -33.02 -10.33 14.69
N LEU A 199 -33.15 -11.05 13.56
CA LEU A 199 -34.42 -11.44 12.97
C LEU A 199 -35.26 -12.29 13.94
N LYS A 200 -34.65 -13.28 14.59
CA LYS A 200 -35.34 -14.13 15.58
C LYS A 200 -35.84 -13.33 16.77
N GLN A 201 -35.03 -12.43 17.30
CA GLN A 201 -35.40 -11.55 18.42
C GLN A 201 -36.58 -10.66 18.06
N VAL A 202 -36.48 -9.90 16.96
CA VAL A 202 -37.56 -9.00 16.51
C VAL A 202 -38.83 -9.78 16.18
N LYS A 203 -38.72 -10.95 15.54
CA LYS A 203 -39.89 -11.82 15.26
C LYS A 203 -40.57 -12.28 16.55
N ASN A 204 -39.80 -12.65 17.57
CA ASN A 204 -40.35 -13.05 18.87
C ASN A 204 -41.05 -11.88 19.56
N GLU A 205 -40.44 -10.68 19.58
CA GLU A 205 -41.03 -9.45 20.14
C GLU A 205 -42.37 -9.11 19.47
N LEU A 206 -42.42 -9.18 18.14
CA LEU A 206 -43.63 -8.97 17.35
C LEU A 206 -44.71 -10.04 17.64
N SER A 207 -44.30 -11.30 17.83
CA SER A 207 -45.23 -12.40 18.09
C SER A 207 -45.78 -12.37 19.52
N SER A 208 -45.02 -11.85 20.50
CA SER A 208 -45.45 -11.71 21.90
C SER A 208 -46.34 -10.49 22.15
N ASN A 209 -46.23 -9.44 21.33
CA ASN A 209 -47.06 -8.25 21.43
C ASN A 209 -48.40 -8.47 20.72
N ILE A 210 -49.34 -9.17 21.37
CA ILE A 210 -50.68 -9.49 20.84
C ILE A 210 -51.57 -8.24 20.68
N THR A 211 -51.16 -7.05 21.12
CA THR A 211 -52.01 -5.85 21.06
C THR A 211 -51.27 -4.59 20.61
N SER A 212 -51.75 -4.05 19.48
CA SER A 212 -51.74 -2.65 19.07
C SER A 212 -50.39 -1.91 19.04
N ASN A 213 -49.67 -2.03 17.92
CA ASN A 213 -49.28 -0.87 17.11
C ASN A 213 -48.86 -1.38 15.73
N LEU A 214 -49.47 -0.85 14.67
CA LEU A 214 -48.96 -1.00 13.30
C LEU A 214 -47.55 -0.40 13.29
N GLN A 215 -46.53 -1.23 13.49
CA GLN A 215 -45.15 -0.78 13.34
C GLN A 215 -44.94 -0.46 11.86
N SER A 216 -44.51 0.77 11.57
CA SER A 216 -44.14 1.13 10.21
C SER A 216 -42.94 0.28 9.78
N GLU A 217 -42.78 0.07 8.46
CA GLU A 217 -41.62 -0.63 7.92
C GLU A 217 -40.30 -0.01 8.42
N GLU A 218 -40.28 1.32 8.56
CA GLU A 218 -39.12 2.05 9.07
C GLU A 218 -38.81 1.73 10.55
N GLN A 219 -39.83 1.62 11.40
CA GLN A 219 -39.64 1.23 12.80
C GLN A 219 -39.11 -0.20 12.92
N ILE A 220 -39.58 -1.12 12.07
CA ILE A 220 -39.09 -2.49 12.02
C ILE A 220 -37.62 -2.51 11.58
N ARG A 221 -37.26 -1.73 10.55
CA ARG A 221 -35.87 -1.63 10.08
C ARG A 221 -34.92 -1.08 11.15
N LEU A 222 -35.30 0.00 11.83
CA LEU A 222 -34.51 0.56 12.93
C LEU A 222 -34.32 -0.45 14.06
N ARG A 223 -35.41 -1.09 14.50
CA ARG A 223 -35.34 -2.11 15.55
C ARG A 223 -34.48 -3.31 15.14
N LEU A 224 -34.57 -3.74 13.89
CA LEU A 224 -33.73 -4.83 13.36
C LEU A 224 -32.25 -4.45 13.37
N GLN A 225 -31.92 -3.21 13.02
CA GLN A 225 -30.55 -2.70 13.07
C GLN A 225 -30.02 -2.62 14.51
N GLU A 226 -30.85 -2.21 15.47
CA GLU A 226 -30.51 -2.22 16.90
C GLU A 226 -30.26 -3.64 17.41
N ALA A 227 -31.17 -4.58 17.12
CA ALA A 227 -31.02 -5.99 17.51
C ALA A 227 -29.77 -6.63 16.87
N TYR A 228 -29.43 -6.26 15.64
CA TYR A 228 -28.16 -6.66 15.01
C TYR A 228 -26.94 -6.12 15.77
N ASN A 229 -26.96 -4.85 16.17
CA ASN A 229 -25.89 -4.23 16.95
C ASN A 229 -25.78 -4.85 18.36
N GLU A 230 -26.90 -5.21 18.98
CA GLU A 230 -26.97 -5.98 20.25
C GLU A 230 -26.34 -7.37 20.06
N ALA A 231 -26.73 -8.10 19.01
CA ALA A 231 -26.20 -9.43 18.71
C ALA A 231 -24.68 -9.44 18.50
N LYS A 232 -24.13 -8.37 17.89
CA LYS A 232 -22.69 -8.20 17.69
C LYS A 232 -21.92 -7.94 19.00
N LYS A 233 -22.55 -7.29 19.97
CA LYS A 233 -21.97 -7.01 21.30
C LYS A 233 -22.14 -8.18 22.26
N SER A 234 -23.13 -9.04 22.04
CA SER A 234 -23.41 -10.18 22.90
C SER A 234 -22.29 -11.22 22.82
N PRO A 235 -21.67 -11.61 23.94
CA PRO A 235 -20.63 -12.61 23.91
C PRO A 235 -21.21 -13.97 23.52
N ASN A 236 -20.85 -14.47 22.33
CA ASN A 236 -21.20 -15.82 21.93
C ASN A 236 -19.94 -16.65 21.75
N HIS A 237 -19.74 -17.59 22.67
CA HIS A 237 -18.54 -18.41 22.74
C HIS A 237 -18.30 -19.22 21.45
N GLU A 238 -19.35 -19.64 20.76
CA GLU A 238 -19.24 -20.40 19.50
C GLU A 238 -18.79 -19.50 18.34
N LEU A 239 -19.32 -18.28 18.24
CA LEU A 239 -18.88 -17.29 17.25
C LEU A 239 -17.44 -16.82 17.50
N TYR A 240 -17.05 -16.63 18.76
CA TYR A 240 -15.66 -16.28 19.09
C TYR A 240 -14.70 -17.42 18.76
N ALA A 241 -15.08 -18.67 19.06
CA ALA A 241 -14.29 -19.83 18.66
C ALA A 241 -14.11 -19.90 17.14
N LYS A 242 -15.19 -19.67 16.37
CA LYS A 242 -15.14 -19.58 14.90
C LYS A 242 -14.19 -18.48 14.42
N HIS A 243 -14.26 -17.27 14.98
CA HIS A 243 -13.30 -16.20 14.65
C HIS A 243 -11.85 -16.60 14.94
N ALA A 244 -11.59 -17.19 16.11
CA ALA A 244 -10.25 -17.60 16.51
C ALA A 244 -9.69 -18.72 15.63
N GLU A 245 -10.53 -19.68 15.22
CA GLU A 245 -10.14 -20.72 14.27
C GLU A 245 -9.81 -20.15 12.89
N ILE A 246 -10.62 -19.23 12.38
CA ILE A 246 -10.35 -18.56 11.10
C ILE A 246 -9.02 -17.80 11.18
N ALA A 247 -8.77 -17.09 12.27
CA ALA A 247 -7.52 -16.34 12.47
C ALA A 247 -6.28 -17.26 12.47
N LYS A 248 -6.37 -18.46 13.07
CA LYS A 248 -5.28 -19.45 13.08
C LYS A 248 -4.94 -20.02 11.70
N LEU A 249 -5.88 -19.96 10.76
CA LEU A 249 -5.68 -20.45 9.39
C LEU A 249 -5.11 -19.37 8.46
N LEU A 250 -4.93 -18.14 8.94
CA LEU A 250 -4.44 -17.05 8.12
C LEU A 250 -2.96 -17.23 7.82
N GLN A 251 -2.68 -17.20 6.53
CA GLN A 251 -1.35 -17.04 6.01
C GLN A 251 -1.25 -15.69 5.32
N TYR A 252 -0.09 -15.06 5.42
CA TYR A 252 0.16 -13.72 4.94
C TYR A 252 1.20 -13.72 3.84
N GLU A 253 1.12 -12.67 3.03
CA GLU A 253 2.08 -12.37 1.99
C GLU A 253 2.30 -10.86 1.91
N ALA A 254 3.53 -10.48 1.61
CA ALA A 254 3.88 -9.14 1.20
C ALA A 254 3.89 -9.06 -0.33
N VAL A 255 3.13 -8.10 -0.85
CA VAL A 255 3.05 -7.78 -2.29
C VAL A 255 3.37 -6.32 -2.51
N LEU A 256 3.90 -5.97 -3.69
CA LEU A 256 4.14 -4.57 -4.03
C LEU A 256 2.85 -3.76 -4.04
N ASN A 257 2.93 -2.52 -3.56
CA ASN A 257 1.87 -1.55 -3.70
C ASN A 257 1.91 -0.90 -5.08
N LYS A 258 1.19 -1.47 -6.03
CA LYS A 258 0.95 -0.93 -7.37
C LYS A 258 -0.41 -0.24 -7.46
N GLN A 259 -0.94 0.28 -6.35
CA GLN A 259 -2.25 0.93 -6.29
C GLN A 259 -3.41 -0.01 -6.70
N GLN A 260 -3.29 -1.31 -6.40
CA GLN A 260 -4.28 -2.33 -6.76
C GLN A 260 -5.54 -2.40 -5.87
N TYR A 261 -5.68 -1.51 -4.89
CA TYR A 261 -6.85 -1.40 -4.01
C TYR A 261 -7.39 0.02 -4.06
#